data_AF-A0A7Y3AT69-F1
#
_entry.id   AF-A0A7Y3AT69-F1
#
_cell.length_a   1.000
_cell.length_b   1.000
_cell.length_c   1.000
_cell.angle_alpha   90.00
_cell.angle_beta   90.00
_cell.angle_gamma   90.00
#
_symmetry.space_group_name_H-M   'P 1'
#
loop_
_entity.id
_entity.type
_entity.pdbx_description
1 polymer ?
#
loop_
_entity_poly.entity_id
_entity_poly.type
_entity_poly.pdbx_seq_one_letter_code
_entity_poly.pdbx_strand_id
1 'polypeptide(L)'
;MKLNHFFSILLFFVIYTSNGQTTDCTLGIGGKDTETIIEVFQLSEEQLVQMEGWIKELKKSNEGIQEQIDDLLEKHPQSNPEELETLAQKFKPLRAQILSNSKKCDQKLLGIFNENQYRRYISLCGEALRKPLVGISAEEIKIPE
;
A
#
# COMPACT_ATOMS: atom_id res chain seq x y z
N MET A 1 46.67 -0.92 21.70
CA MET A 1 46.09 -0.04 20.66
C MET A 1 45.13 -0.71 19.67
N LYS A 2 44.89 -2.04 19.72
CA LYS A 2 43.98 -2.74 18.77
C LYS A 2 42.51 -2.80 19.22
N LEU A 3 42.25 -2.73 20.53
CA LEU A 3 40.89 -2.86 21.10
C LEU A 3 40.00 -1.63 20.80
N ASN A 4 40.56 -0.42 20.86
CA ASN A 4 39.82 0.82 20.59
C ASN A 4 39.44 0.96 19.11
N HIS A 5 40.21 0.36 18.20
CA HIS A 5 39.91 0.37 16.77
C HIS A 5 38.78 -0.61 16.43
N PHE A 6 38.77 -1.78 17.08
CA PHE A 6 37.69 -2.76 16.92
C PHE A 6 36.35 -2.23 17.44
N PHE A 7 36.37 -1.53 18.59
CA PHE A 7 35.18 -0.88 19.16
C PHE A 7 34.65 0.25 18.26
N SER A 8 35.56 1.04 17.68
CA SER A 8 35.21 2.12 16.74
C SER A 8 34.58 1.58 15.45
N ILE A 9 35.12 0.49 14.88
CA ILE A 9 34.57 -0.15 13.69
C ILE A 9 33.20 -0.79 13.98
N LEU A 10 33.03 -1.42 15.15
CA LEU A 10 31.76 -2.01 15.56
C LEU A 10 30.67 -0.93 15.75
N LEU A 11 31.03 0.22 16.33
CA LEU A 11 30.12 1.36 16.49
C LEU A 11 29.70 1.95 15.13
N PHE A 12 30.63 1.99 14.17
CA PHE A 12 30.34 2.43 12.80
C PHE A 12 29.35 1.48 12.11
N PHE A 13 29.51 0.16 12.23
CA PHE A 13 28.57 -0.80 11.63
C PHE A 13 27.14 -0.71 12.22
N VAL A 14 26.99 -0.45 13.52
CA VAL A 14 25.68 -0.32 14.18
C VAL A 14 24.90 0.93 13.73
N ILE A 15 25.59 2.02 13.38
CA ILE A 15 24.96 3.27 12.92
C ILE A 15 24.50 3.17 11.46
N TYR A 16 25.13 2.33 10.63
CA TYR A 16 24.77 2.19 9.21
C TYR A 16 23.56 1.27 8.95
N THR A 17 23.18 0.42 9.92
CA THR A 17 22.07 -0.54 9.75
C THR A 17 20.68 0.05 10.00
N SER A 18 20.54 1.33 10.37
CA SER A 18 19.24 1.93 10.72
C SER A 18 18.42 2.45 9.53
N ASN A 19 18.85 2.22 8.29
CA ASN A 19 18.04 2.53 7.09
C ASN A 19 17.06 1.38 6.80
N GLY A 20 16.15 1.10 7.75
CA GLY A 20 15.01 0.23 7.49
C GLY A 20 14.09 0.92 6.49
N GLN A 21 13.86 0.31 5.32
CA GLN A 21 12.81 0.78 4.41
C GLN A 21 11.46 0.66 5.14
N THR A 22 10.89 1.79 5.55
CA THR A 22 9.56 1.80 6.15
C THR A 22 8.53 1.61 5.05
N THR A 23 7.74 0.55 5.16
CA THR A 23 6.63 0.29 4.24
C THR A 23 5.54 1.35 4.43
N ASP A 24 4.86 1.71 3.35
CA ASP A 24 3.69 2.58 3.41
C ASP A 24 2.62 2.03 4.36
N CYS A 25 1.97 2.92 5.11
CA CYS A 25 0.89 2.61 6.04
C CYS A 25 -0.46 2.59 5.31
N THR A 26 -0.67 1.59 4.46
CA THR A 26 -1.96 1.35 3.80
C THR A 26 -3.03 0.93 4.81
N LEU A 27 -4.25 1.40 4.60
CA LEU A 27 -5.44 0.98 5.36
C LEU A 27 -5.97 -0.37 4.86
N GLY A 28 -5.81 -0.68 3.57
CA GLY A 28 -6.29 -1.94 2.99
C GLY A 28 -7.79 -1.92 2.67
N ILE A 29 -8.33 -0.77 2.28
CA ILE A 29 -9.74 -0.61 1.91
C ILE A 29 -10.09 -1.53 0.73
N GLY A 30 -11.27 -2.16 0.79
CA GLY A 30 -11.72 -3.12 -0.22
C GLY A 30 -11.12 -4.52 -0.05
N GLY A 31 -10.31 -4.72 0.98
CA GLY A 31 -9.87 -6.02 1.45
C GLY A 31 -10.64 -6.49 2.69
N LYS A 32 -10.04 -7.44 3.40
CA LYS A 32 -10.60 -8.07 4.62
C LYS A 32 -10.77 -7.10 5.80
N ASP A 33 -10.07 -5.98 5.80
CA ASP A 33 -9.95 -5.08 6.95
C ASP A 33 -11.01 -3.97 6.95
N THR A 34 -11.95 -3.97 5.98
CA THR A 34 -12.95 -2.92 5.80
C THR A 34 -13.80 -2.68 7.05
N GLU A 35 -14.30 -3.74 7.70
CA GLU A 35 -15.09 -3.62 8.95
C GLU A 35 -14.25 -3.04 10.10
N THR A 36 -13.00 -3.48 10.24
CA THR A 36 -12.08 -2.96 11.25
C THR A 36 -11.78 -1.47 11.04
N ILE A 37 -11.64 -1.02 9.80
CA ILE A 37 -11.46 0.42 9.49
C ILE A 37 -12.66 1.22 9.98
N ILE A 38 -13.88 0.75 9.73
CA ILE A 38 -15.12 1.41 10.16
C ILE A 38 -15.14 1.58 11.68
N GLU A 39 -14.83 0.51 12.42
CA GLU A 39 -14.87 0.51 13.87
C GLU A 39 -13.76 1.36 14.50
N VAL A 40 -12.52 1.19 14.05
CA VAL A 40 -11.34 1.86 14.62
C VAL A 40 -11.40 3.38 14.39
N PHE A 41 -11.80 3.79 13.19
CA PHE A 41 -11.88 5.19 12.80
C PHE A 41 -13.26 5.81 13.00
N GLN A 42 -14.26 5.02 13.40
CA GLN A 42 -15.62 5.49 13.71
C GLN A 42 -16.16 6.37 12.56
N LEU A 43 -16.20 5.80 11.36
CA LEU A 43 -16.59 6.54 10.16
C LEU A 43 -18.05 7.02 10.27
N SER A 44 -18.31 8.25 9.84
CA SER A 44 -19.67 8.78 9.73
C SER A 44 -20.44 8.10 8.59
N GLU A 45 -21.77 8.18 8.60
CA GLU A 45 -22.60 7.67 7.50
C GLU A 45 -22.18 8.24 6.14
N GLU A 46 -21.81 9.52 6.08
CA GLU A 46 -21.33 10.16 4.86
C GLU A 46 -19.98 9.57 4.39
N GLN A 47 -19.04 9.35 5.32
CA GLN A 47 -17.75 8.72 5.01
C GLN A 47 -17.92 7.26 4.56
N LEU A 48 -18.87 6.53 5.15
CA LEU A 48 -19.19 5.16 4.78
C LEU A 48 -19.71 5.07 3.34
N VAL A 49 -20.67 5.93 2.97
CA VAL A 49 -21.22 5.97 1.60
C VAL A 49 -20.11 6.26 0.57
N GLN A 50 -19.22 7.21 0.88
CA GLN A 50 -18.07 7.53 0.02
C GLN A 50 -17.11 6.33 -0.10
N MET A 51 -16.76 5.71 1.02
CA MET A 51 -15.87 4.55 1.05
C MET A 51 -16.44 3.37 0.25
N GLU A 52 -17.74 3.06 0.42
CA GLU A 52 -18.41 2.01 -0.36
C GLU A 52 -18.41 2.30 -1.86
N GLY A 53 -18.62 3.58 -2.24
CA GLY A 53 -18.50 4.03 -3.62
C GLY A 53 -17.11 3.75 -4.20
N TRP A 54 -16.06 4.14 -3.49
CA TRP A 54 -14.68 3.89 -3.93
C TRP A 54 -14.30 2.42 -3.91
N ILE A 55 -14.84 1.59 -3.00
CA ILE A 55 -14.64 0.13 -3.02
C ILE A 55 -15.24 -0.47 -4.29
N LYS A 56 -16.43 -0.02 -4.72
CA LYS A 56 -17.05 -0.48 -5.97
C LYS A 56 -16.22 -0.08 -7.19
N GLU A 57 -15.74 1.16 -7.22
CA GLU A 57 -14.82 1.65 -8.27
C GLU A 57 -13.52 0.84 -8.30
N LEU A 58 -12.91 0.58 -7.14
CA LEU A 58 -11.69 -0.20 -6.99
C LEU A 58 -11.88 -1.62 -7.52
N LYS A 59 -12.99 -2.28 -7.14
CA LYS A 59 -13.31 -3.62 -7.61
C LYS A 59 -13.42 -3.66 -9.13
N LYS A 60 -14.20 -2.76 -9.72
CA LYS A 60 -14.37 -2.65 -11.17
C LYS A 60 -13.04 -2.39 -11.88
N SER A 61 -12.20 -1.50 -11.34
CA SER A 61 -10.89 -1.22 -11.91
C SER A 61 -9.94 -2.42 -11.85
N ASN A 62 -10.06 -3.25 -10.82
CA ASN A 62 -9.19 -4.41 -10.63
C ASN A 62 -9.70 -5.65 -11.38
N GLU A 63 -11.00 -5.77 -11.68
CA GLU A 63 -11.56 -6.87 -12.48
C GLU A 63 -10.84 -7.02 -13.83
N GLY A 64 -10.68 -5.94 -14.60
CA GLY A 64 -9.97 -5.99 -15.88
C GLY A 64 -8.46 -6.29 -15.76
N ILE A 65 -7.84 -6.02 -14.61
CA ILE A 65 -6.44 -6.40 -14.35
C ILE A 65 -6.37 -7.87 -13.95
N GLN A 66 -7.36 -8.35 -13.18
CA GLN A 66 -7.46 -9.75 -12.79
C GLN A 66 -7.65 -10.63 -14.02
N GLU A 67 -8.49 -10.24 -14.97
CA GLU A 67 -8.65 -10.95 -16.25
C GLU A 67 -7.32 -11.05 -17.01
N GLN A 68 -6.51 -9.98 -17.03
CA GLN A 68 -5.17 -10.00 -17.65
C GLN A 68 -4.20 -10.91 -16.91
N ILE A 69 -4.28 -10.97 -15.58
CA ILE A 69 -3.48 -11.89 -14.76
C ILE A 69 -3.87 -13.33 -15.05
N ASP A 70 -5.16 -13.63 -15.09
CA ASP A 70 -5.68 -14.97 -15.33
C ASP A 70 -5.26 -15.45 -16.73
N ASP A 71 -5.41 -14.58 -17.74
CA ASP A 71 -4.98 -14.85 -19.12
C ASP A 71 -3.47 -15.11 -19.21
N LEU A 72 -2.68 -14.31 -18.51
CA LEU A 72 -1.23 -14.47 -18.44
C LEU A 72 -0.85 -15.81 -17.80
N LEU A 73 -1.48 -16.19 -16.70
CA LEU A 73 -1.19 -17.44 -16.00
C LEU A 73 -1.63 -18.68 -16.80
N GLU A 74 -2.74 -18.59 -17.53
CA GLU A 74 -3.24 -19.68 -18.37
C GLU A 74 -2.38 -19.90 -19.61
N LYS A 75 -1.96 -18.83 -20.29
CA LYS A 75 -1.30 -18.90 -21.60
C LYS A 75 0.22 -18.94 -21.53
N HIS A 76 0.83 -18.47 -20.45
CA HIS A 76 2.28 -18.42 -20.37
C HIS A 76 2.87 -19.79 -20.02
N PRO A 77 3.90 -20.27 -20.74
CA PRO A 77 4.65 -21.45 -20.33
C PRO A 77 5.27 -21.31 -18.93
N GLN A 78 5.37 -22.41 -18.17
CA GLN A 78 5.85 -22.41 -16.77
C GLN A 78 6.73 -23.63 -16.46
N SER A 79 7.30 -24.27 -17.48
CA SER A 79 7.98 -25.56 -17.35
C SER A 79 9.45 -25.43 -16.97
N ASN A 80 10.04 -24.25 -17.15
CA ASN A 80 11.45 -24.02 -16.86
C ASN A 80 11.73 -22.64 -16.23
N PRO A 81 12.93 -22.41 -15.65
CA PRO A 81 13.24 -21.16 -14.95
C PRO A 81 13.15 -19.90 -15.82
N GLU A 82 13.52 -19.97 -17.11
CA GLU A 82 13.48 -18.81 -18.02
C GLU A 82 12.03 -18.40 -18.32
N GLU A 83 11.15 -19.38 -18.51
CA GLU A 83 9.72 -19.17 -18.66
C GLU A 83 9.09 -18.55 -17.40
N LEU A 84 9.48 -19.03 -16.20
CA LEU A 84 9.00 -18.49 -14.93
C LEU A 84 9.50 -17.06 -14.67
N GLU A 85 10.75 -16.76 -15.03
CA GLU A 85 11.29 -15.40 -14.94
C GLU A 85 10.49 -14.45 -15.85
N THR A 86 10.22 -14.87 -17.09
CA THR A 86 9.44 -14.07 -18.04
C THR A 86 8.01 -13.85 -17.56
N LEU A 87 7.38 -14.87 -16.98
CA LEU A 87 6.07 -14.76 -16.34
C LEU A 87 6.11 -13.72 -15.21
N ALA A 88 7.11 -13.79 -14.33
CA ALA A 88 7.25 -12.85 -13.23
C ALA A 88 7.39 -11.39 -13.71
N GLN A 89 8.18 -11.17 -14.77
CA GLN A 89 8.34 -9.84 -15.36
C GLN A 89 7.03 -9.28 -15.93
N LYS A 90 6.19 -10.13 -16.55
CA LYS A 90 4.87 -9.74 -17.07
C LYS A 90 3.83 -9.54 -15.97
N PHE A 91 3.89 -10.33 -14.91
CA PHE A 91 2.96 -10.24 -13.78
C PHE A 91 3.21 -9.01 -12.90
N LYS A 92 4.47 -8.63 -12.70
CA LYS A 92 4.90 -7.52 -11.84
C LYS A 92 4.17 -6.18 -12.12
N PRO A 93 4.06 -5.67 -13.35
CA PRO A 93 3.34 -4.43 -13.63
C PRO A 93 1.83 -4.53 -13.36
N LEU A 94 1.20 -5.69 -13.60
CA LEU A 94 -0.22 -5.91 -13.30
C LEU A 94 -0.47 -5.86 -11.78
N ARG A 95 0.37 -6.55 -11.01
CA ARG A 95 0.34 -6.47 -9.54
C ARG A 95 0.57 -5.04 -9.04
N ALA A 96 1.52 -4.31 -9.63
CA ALA A 96 1.80 -2.93 -9.24
C ALA A 96 0.60 -2.00 -9.47
N GLN A 97 -0.18 -2.22 -10.54
CA GLN A 97 -1.41 -1.47 -10.79
C GLN A 97 -2.48 -1.74 -9.74
N ILE A 98 -2.72 -3.00 -9.36
CA ILE A 98 -3.67 -3.35 -8.29
C ILE A 98 -3.28 -2.66 -6.97
N LEU A 99 -1.99 -2.71 -6.60
CA LEU A 99 -1.48 -2.07 -5.39
C LEU A 99 -1.63 -0.54 -5.45
N SER A 100 -1.37 0.06 -6.61
CA SER A 100 -1.54 1.50 -6.83
C SER A 100 -3.01 1.93 -6.70
N ASN A 101 -3.93 1.15 -7.26
CA ASN A 101 -5.37 1.42 -7.17
C ASN A 101 -5.86 1.34 -5.72
N SER A 102 -5.45 0.32 -4.98
CA SER A 102 -5.78 0.16 -3.56
C SER A 102 -5.21 1.31 -2.73
N LYS A 103 -3.93 1.67 -2.94
CA LYS A 103 -3.30 2.81 -2.28
C LYS A 103 -4.05 4.12 -2.53
N LYS A 104 -4.47 4.39 -3.77
CA LYS A 104 -5.28 5.58 -4.09
C LYS A 104 -6.60 5.60 -3.32
N CYS A 105 -7.25 4.45 -3.17
CA CYS A 105 -8.47 4.33 -2.37
C CYS A 105 -8.22 4.69 -0.90
N ASP A 106 -7.15 4.16 -0.32
CA ASP A 106 -6.71 4.52 1.04
C ASP A 106 -6.47 6.03 1.18
N GLN A 107 -5.80 6.64 0.20
CA GLN A 107 -5.55 8.09 0.21
C GLN A 107 -6.84 8.91 0.09
N LYS A 108 -7.85 8.46 -0.69
CA LYS A 108 -9.16 9.13 -0.74
C LYS A 108 -9.84 9.12 0.64
N LEU A 109 -9.84 7.98 1.32
CA LEU A 109 -10.43 7.88 2.67
C LEU A 109 -9.69 8.77 3.68
N LEU A 110 -8.36 8.75 3.65
CA LEU A 110 -7.54 9.63 4.49
C LEU A 110 -7.80 11.11 4.19
N GLY A 111 -8.13 11.46 2.95
CA GLY A 111 -8.47 12.82 2.54
C GLY A 111 -9.77 13.36 3.15
N ILE A 112 -10.67 12.46 3.57
CA ILE A 112 -11.95 12.83 4.21
C ILE A 112 -11.96 12.58 5.72
N PHE A 113 -10.85 12.11 6.30
CA PHE A 113 -10.74 11.97 7.76
C PHE A 113 -10.78 13.32 8.44
N ASN A 114 -11.51 13.41 9.55
CA ASN A 114 -11.38 14.52 10.45
C ASN A 114 -10.05 14.45 11.23
N GLU A 115 -9.73 15.52 11.97
CA GLU A 115 -8.46 15.62 12.69
C GLU A 115 -8.22 14.46 13.67
N ASN A 116 -9.25 14.02 14.39
CA ASN A 116 -9.13 12.93 15.36
C ASN A 116 -8.88 11.58 14.66
N GLN A 117 -9.57 11.32 13.57
CA GLN A 117 -9.39 10.13 12.74
C GLN A 117 -7.98 10.08 12.15
N TYR A 118 -7.51 11.18 11.57
CA TYR A 118 -6.17 11.24 10.99
C TYR A 118 -5.08 11.13 12.06
N ARG A 119 -5.25 11.75 13.23
CA ARG A 119 -4.32 11.59 14.35
C ARG A 119 -4.24 10.15 14.83
N ARG A 120 -5.37 9.44 14.93
CA ARG A 120 -5.40 8.01 15.25
C ARG A 120 -4.66 7.20 14.19
N TYR A 121 -4.85 7.51 12.92
CA TYR A 121 -4.14 6.85 11.82
C TYR A 121 -2.62 7.01 11.97
N ILE A 122 -2.13 8.22 12.20
CA ILE A 122 -0.70 8.49 12.42
C ILE A 122 -0.15 7.71 13.62
N SER A 123 -0.88 7.65 14.73
CA SER A 123 -0.48 6.88 15.92
C SER A 123 -0.28 5.40 15.58
N LEU A 124 -1.29 4.78 14.94
CA LEU A 124 -1.24 3.37 14.56
C LEU A 124 -0.12 3.07 13.56
N CYS A 125 0.14 3.99 12.62
CA CYS A 125 1.29 3.86 11.71
C CYS A 125 2.62 3.91 12.45
N GLY A 126 2.75 4.79 13.45
CA GLY A 126 3.94 4.86 14.30
C GLY A 126 4.17 3.58 15.10
N GLU A 127 3.10 3.03 15.69
CA GLU A 127 3.14 1.75 16.43
C GLU A 127 3.55 0.58 15.51
N ALA A 128 3.13 0.60 14.25
CA ALA A 128 3.49 -0.39 13.26
C ALA A 128 4.83 -0.13 12.56
N LEU A 129 5.57 0.93 12.93
CA LEU A 129 6.80 1.38 12.26
C LEU A 129 6.63 1.61 10.74
N ARG A 130 5.45 2.09 10.33
CA ARG A 130 5.09 2.36 8.93
C ARG A 130 5.08 3.85 8.63
N LYS A 131 5.31 4.18 7.37
CA LYS A 131 5.27 5.56 6.89
C LYS A 131 3.82 5.97 6.56
N PRO A 132 3.27 7.02 7.19
CA PRO A 132 1.94 7.50 6.84
C PRO A 132 1.81 7.91 5.38
N LEU A 133 0.64 7.63 4.81
CA LEU A 133 0.19 8.15 3.53
C LEU A 133 -0.44 9.52 3.70
N VAL A 134 -0.32 10.35 2.67
CA VAL A 134 -1.01 11.63 2.58
C VAL A 134 -2.36 11.40 1.91
N GLY A 135 -3.43 11.89 2.54
CA GLY A 135 -4.77 11.89 1.97
C GLY A 135 -4.85 12.80 0.74
N ILE A 136 -5.64 12.41 -0.25
CA ILE A 136 -5.90 13.21 -1.46
C ILE A 136 -7.36 13.64 -1.45
N SER A 137 -7.63 14.90 -1.81
CA SER A 137 -9.01 15.35 -1.98
C SER A 137 -9.58 14.84 -3.31
N ALA A 138 -10.90 14.76 -3.42
CA ALA A 138 -11.56 14.38 -4.68
C ALA A 138 -11.23 15.36 -5.84
N GLU A 139 -10.86 16.61 -5.53
CA GLU A 139 -10.49 17.64 -6.50
C GLU A 139 -9.11 17.44 -7.17
N GLU A 140 -8.17 16.77 -6.51
CA GLU A 140 -6.77 16.61 -7.01
C GLU A 140 -6.60 15.49 -8.06
N ILE A 141 -7.67 14.81 -8.46
CA ILE A 141 -7.64 13.66 -9.39
C ILE A 141 -7.59 14.08 -10.86
N LYS A 142 -7.71 15.39 -11.18
CA LYS A 142 -7.52 15.89 -12.53
C LYS A 142 -6.04 16.21 -12.81
N ILE A 143 -5.48 15.49 -13.79
CA ILE A 143 -4.29 15.77 -14.62
C ILE A 143 -3.03 14.99 -14.19
N PRO A 144 -2.45 14.16 -15.10
CA PRO A 144 -1.67 14.67 -16.23
C PRO A 144 -2.34 14.48 -17.60
N GLU A 145 -2.19 15.48 -18.46
CA GLU A 145 -2.18 15.32 -19.93
C GLU A 145 -0.95 14.50 -20.34
#